data_AF-A0AAV0RQW5-F1
#
_entry.id   AF-A0AAV0RQW5-F1
#
_cell.length_a   1.000
_cell.length_b   1.000
_cell.length_c   1.000
_cell.angle_alpha   90.00
_cell.angle_beta   90.00
_cell.angle_gamma   90.00
#
_symmetry.space_group_name_H-M   'P 1'
#
loop_
_entity.id
_entity.type
_entity.pdbx_description
1 polymer ?
#
loop_
_entity_poly.entity_id
_entity_poly.type
_entity_poly.pdbx_seq_one_letter_code
_entity_poly.pdbx_strand_id
1 'polypeptide(L)' 'MEWGDGKIHWFDIYTWHRDYERCSNCQWIVKESGPCFYDTATRMFDFCYQWNRVSLMK' A
#
# COMPACT_ATOMS: atom_id res chain seq x y z
N MET A 1 -9.18 7.81 -9.04
CA MET A 1 -9.20 6.66 -9.96
C MET A 1 -10.16 5.66 -9.37
N GLU A 2 -11.10 5.15 -10.14
CA GLU A 2 -12.13 4.22 -9.70
C GLU A 2 -11.91 2.90 -10.43
N TRP A 3 -11.74 1.79 -9.70
CA TRP A 3 -11.40 0.47 -10.25
C TRP A 3 -12.63 -0.31 -10.77
N GLY A 4 -13.76 0.37 -10.98
CA GLY A 4 -14.98 -0.21 -11.55
C GLY A 4 -15.77 -1.14 -10.62
N ASP A 5 -15.27 -1.44 -9.41
CA ASP A 5 -15.96 -2.27 -8.42
C ASP A 5 -16.89 -1.48 -7.48
N GLY A 6 -16.97 -0.16 -7.66
CA GLY A 6 -17.77 0.76 -6.85
C GLY A 6 -17.31 0.88 -5.39
N LYS A 7 -16.12 0.40 -5.05
CA LYS A 7 -15.59 0.44 -3.68
C LYS A 7 -14.59 1.58 -3.51
N ILE A 8 -14.61 2.18 -2.32
CA ILE A 8 -13.56 3.09 -1.90
C ILE A 8 -12.39 2.26 -1.37
N HIS A 9 -11.28 2.34 -2.08
CA HIS A 9 -10.01 1.74 -1.67
C HIS A 9 -9.15 2.81 -1.01
N TRP A 10 -8.59 2.50 0.15
CA TRP A 10 -7.69 3.41 0.86
C TRP A 10 -6.56 2.63 1.53
N PHE A 11 -5.46 3.34 1.76
CA PHE A 11 -4.24 2.79 2.35
C PHE A 11 -3.43 3.90 3.00
N ASP A 12 -2.83 3.59 4.15
CA ASP A 12 -1.90 4.49 4.83
C ASP A 12 -0.53 4.44 4.15
N ILE A 13 -0.18 5.50 3.42
CA ILE A 13 1.08 5.58 2.64
C ILE A 13 2.33 5.50 3.53
N TYR A 14 2.17 5.80 4.82
CA TYR A 14 3.22 5.69 5.83
C TYR A 14 2.64 5.27 7.18
N THR A 15 3.22 4.25 7.80
CA THR A 15 2.97 3.86 9.18
C THR A 15 4.30 3.53 9.86
N TRP A 16 4.57 4.15 11.01
CA TRP A 16 5.86 4.04 11.69
C TRP A 16 6.30 2.57 11.89
N HIS A 17 5.39 1.74 12.41
CA HIS A 17 5.68 0.33 12.69
C HIS A 17 6.06 -0.51 11.46
N ARG A 18 5.57 -0.14 10.27
CA ARG A 18 5.83 -0.85 9.02
C ARG A 18 7.05 -0.30 8.29
N ASP A 19 7.20 1.03 8.30
CA ASP A 19 8.01 1.74 7.32
C ASP A 19 9.29 2.34 7.91
N TYR A 20 9.36 2.56 9.22
CA TYR A 20 10.47 3.30 9.83
C TYR A 20 11.87 2.80 9.41
N GLU A 21 12.07 1.48 9.36
CA GLU A 21 13.37 0.90 9.01
C GLU A 21 13.64 0.80 7.51
N ARG A 22 12.61 0.96 6.67
CA ARG A 22 12.68 0.67 5.22
C ARG A 22 12.52 1.92 4.35
N CYS A 23 11.97 2.99 4.92
CA CYS A 23 11.40 4.10 4.19
C CYS A 23 12.25 5.36 4.37
N SER A 24 13.38 5.42 3.66
CA SER A 24 14.17 6.66 3.51
C SER A 24 13.65 7.50 2.35
N ASN A 25 13.35 6.85 1.22
CA ASN A 25 12.60 7.42 0.10
C ASN A 25 11.45 6.47 -0.23
N CYS A 26 10.24 6.84 0.18
CA CYS A 26 9.09 5.97 0.21
C CYS A 26 8.41 5.93 -1.16
N GLN A 27 8.81 5.00 -2.01
CA GLN A 27 8.22 4.84 -3.34
C GLN A 27 7.17 3.74 -3.34
N TRP A 28 5.98 4.09 -3.84
CA TRP A 28 4.84 3.20 -3.93
C TRP A 28 4.32 3.16 -5.37
N ILE A 29 3.91 1.98 -5.82
CA ILE A 29 3.04 1.83 -6.99
C ILE A 29 1.65 1.40 -6.53
N VAL A 30 0.62 2.07 -7.04
CA VAL A 30 -0.77 1.75 -6.73
C VAL A 30 -1.34 0.86 -7.83
N LYS A 31 -1.75 -0.36 -7.47
CA LYS A 31 -2.40 -1.32 -8.36
C LYS A 31 -3.82 -1.59 -7.88
N GLU A 32 -4.67 -2.16 -8.74
CA GLU A 32 -6.01 -2.60 -8.36
C GLU A 32 -6.01 -3.56 -7.16
N SER A 33 -5.02 -4.46 -7.08
CA SER A 33 -4.87 -5.42 -5.98
C SER A 33 -4.32 -4.83 -4.68
N GLY A 34 -3.87 -3.57 -4.70
CA GLY A 34 -3.26 -2.89 -3.55
C GLY A 34 -1.95 -2.17 -3.89
N PRO A 35 -1.43 -1.38 -2.94
CA PRO A 35 -0.16 -0.70 -3.11
C PRO A 35 1.03 -1.63 -2.87
N CYS A 36 2.09 -1.47 -3.68
CA CYS A 36 3.36 -2.15 -3.48
C CYS A 36 4.47 -1.15 -3.25
N PHE A 37 5.29 -1.41 -2.23
CA PHE A 37 6.47 -0.64 -1.89
C PHE A 37 7.65 -1.05 -2.76
N TYR A 38 8.52 -0.09 -3.07
CA TYR A 38 9.77 -0.34 -3.78
C TYR A 38 10.80 -1.01 -2.86
N ASP A 39 11.16 -2.25 -3.15
CA ASP A 39 12.29 -2.91 -2.51
C ASP A 39 13.61 -2.49 -3.16
N THR A 40 14.45 -1.79 -2.40
CA THR A 40 15.79 -1.40 -2.85
C THR A 40 16.74 -2.59 -3.07
N ALA A 41 16.49 -3.74 -2.44
CA ALA A 41 17.30 -4.94 -2.57
C ALA A 41 17.04 -5.64 -3.90
N THR A 42 15.76 -5.85 -4.26
CA THR A 42 15.38 -6.48 -5.55
C THR A 42 15.26 -5.47 -6.69
N ARG A 43 15.19 -4.17 -6.37
CA ARG A 43 14.91 -3.05 -7.29
C ARG A 43 13.53 -3.16 -7.96
N MET A 44 12.55 -3.74 -7.26
CA MET A 44 11.21 -3.99 -7.78
C MET A 44 10.12 -3.49 -6.83
N PHE A 45 8.89 -3.35 -7.33
CA PHE A 45 7.70 -3.07 -6.52
C PHE A 45 6.99 -4.38 -6.14
N ASP A 46 7.62 -5.15 -5.26
CA ASP A 46 7.22 -6.51 -4.87
C ASP A 46 6.79 -6.64 -3.40
N PHE A 47 7.06 -5.65 -2.54
CA PHE A 47 6.48 -5.57 -1.20
C PHE A 47 5.04 -5.03 -1.22
N CYS A 48 4.10 -5.89 -1.57
CA CYS A 48 2.69 -5.54 -1.74
C CYS A 48 1.84 -5.68 -0.46
N TYR A 49 0.89 -4.77 -0.30
CA TYR A 49 -0.08 -4.76 0.79
C TYR A 49 -1.50 -4.79 0.23
N GLN A 50 -2.43 -5.31 1.03
CA GLN A 50 -3.85 -5.27 0.71
C GLN A 50 -4.44 -3.89 1.02
N TRP A 51 -5.52 -3.54 0.33
CA TRP A 51 -6.32 -2.38 0.69
C TRP A 51 -6.85 -2.49 2.12
N ASN A 52 -6.92 -1.36 2.81
CA ASN A 52 -7.50 -1.32 4.13
C ASN A 52 -8.99 -1.66 4.04
N ARG A 53 -9.45 -2.50 4.96
CA ARG A 53 -10.85 -2.88 5.05
C ARG A 53 -11.55 -1.89 5.96
N VAL A 54 -12.73 -1.44 5.57
CA VAL A 54 -13.64 -0.79 6.52
C VAL A 54 -14.06 -1.87 7.51
N SER A 55 -13.43 -1.91 8.68
CA SER A 55 -14.02 -2.57 9.82
C SER A 55 -15.23 -1.73 10.22
N LEU A 56 -16.42 -2.13 9.77
CA LEU A 56 -17.65 -1.74 10.46
C LEU A 56 -17.49 -2.28 11.88
N MET A 57 -17.05 -1.43 12.80
CA MET A 57 -17.13 -1.71 14.23
C MET A 57 -18.60 -2.03 14.51
N LYS A 58 -18.89 -3.29 14.86
CA LYS A 58 -20.16 -3.69 15.47
C LYS A 58 -20.16 -3.29 16.93
#